data_AF-F9FAH7-F1
#
_entry.id   AF-F9FAH7-F1
#
_cell.length_a   1.000
_cell.length_b   1.000
_cell.length_c   1.000
_cell.angle_alpha   90.00
_cell.angle_beta   90.00
_cell.angle_gamma   90.00
#
_symmetry.space_group_name_H-M   'P 1'
#
loop_
_entity.id
_entity.type
_entity.pdbx_description
1 polymer ?
#
loop_
_entity_poly.entity_id
_entity_poly.type
_entity_poly.pdbx_seq_one_letter_code
_entity_poly.pdbx_strand_id
1 'polypeptide(L)'
;MLDGQVPHPASPNDGQIADARENMGVAAFLIRAIALRGRIITYLSQGGKDLDPNPMWEDESHYVKHLNDVVNLEASLPLSLKYSAENLEVHKTENTASQFLFMHICLQHNILFVSRAAMSARKQHGVHDDFFSEASKRTFDAANRISELLREAEQSRCFVSAPFAGYCAFSSTTVHILGIISRNPSMKPTAEANLTTNVKYLDKMKKYWGMFHWMAENVRTQYRNALNAMRAGANVEERATQPSFLQYGDWFNRYPHGLSDAESMDPATHKRKESGADGVLEAKPELHS
;
A
#
# COMPACT_ATOMS: atom_id res chain seq x y z
N MET A 1 -2.88 10.42 -21.70
CA MET A 1 -2.99 10.46 -20.23
C MET A 1 -4.37 9.91 -19.87
N LEU A 2 -4.54 9.27 -18.70
CA LEU A 2 -5.86 8.91 -18.15
C LEU A 2 -6.36 10.04 -17.24
N ASP A 3 -6.28 11.26 -17.75
CA ASP A 3 -6.67 12.51 -17.06
C ASP A 3 -8.19 12.72 -17.05
N GLY A 4 -8.93 11.93 -17.83
CA GLY A 4 -10.38 12.03 -17.98
C GLY A 4 -10.80 13.18 -18.89
N GLN A 5 -9.89 13.74 -19.68
CA GLN A 5 -10.25 14.71 -20.71
C GLN A 5 -11.01 14.00 -21.85
N VAL A 6 -12.14 14.58 -22.26
CA VAL A 6 -12.89 14.15 -23.44
C VAL A 6 -12.26 14.80 -24.66
N PRO A 7 -11.74 14.03 -25.63
CA PRO A 7 -11.36 14.59 -26.92
C PRO A 7 -12.62 15.12 -27.62
N HIS A 8 -12.65 16.41 -27.94
CA HIS A 8 -13.81 17.13 -28.51
C HIS A 8 -15.04 17.17 -27.58
N PRO A 9 -15.03 18.01 -26.53
CA PRO A 9 -16.20 18.20 -25.67
C PRO A 9 -17.39 18.73 -26.50
N ALA A 10 -18.58 18.16 -26.29
CA ALA A 10 -19.81 18.59 -26.94
C ALA A 10 -20.16 20.04 -26.54
N SER A 11 -20.80 20.78 -27.44
CA SER A 11 -21.21 22.15 -27.14
C SER A 11 -22.24 22.16 -26.00
N PRO A 12 -22.21 23.15 -25.09
CA PRO A 12 -23.07 23.18 -23.89
C PRO A 12 -24.58 23.17 -24.17
N ASN A 13 -25.00 23.30 -25.44
CA ASN A 13 -26.41 23.28 -25.87
C ASN A 13 -26.93 21.89 -26.30
N ASP A 14 -26.09 20.86 -26.39
CA ASP A 14 -26.49 19.56 -26.98
C ASP A 14 -27.04 18.54 -25.97
N GLY A 15 -27.29 18.94 -24.71
CA GLY A 15 -27.95 18.08 -23.71
C GLY A 15 -27.18 16.81 -23.30
N GLN A 16 -25.92 16.66 -23.73
CA GLN A 16 -25.03 15.58 -23.30
C GLN A 16 -24.18 16.00 -22.10
N ILE A 17 -23.95 15.05 -21.18
CA ILE A 17 -23.21 15.22 -19.93
C ILE A 17 -21.81 15.79 -20.24
N ALA A 18 -21.56 17.02 -19.81
CA ALA A 18 -20.38 17.79 -20.18
C ALA A 18 -19.09 17.36 -19.43
N ASP A 19 -19.21 16.69 -18.28
CA ASP A 19 -18.06 16.19 -17.51
C ASP A 19 -17.98 14.66 -17.54
N ALA A 20 -16.99 14.11 -18.24
CA ALA A 20 -16.76 12.66 -18.27
C ALA A 20 -16.52 12.05 -16.88
N ARG A 21 -16.13 12.85 -15.89
CA ARG A 21 -15.96 12.39 -14.49
C ARG A 21 -17.27 11.97 -13.86
N GLU A 22 -18.40 12.57 -14.26
CA GLU A 22 -19.73 12.18 -13.78
C GLU A 22 -20.13 10.77 -14.25
N ASN A 23 -19.50 10.29 -15.34
CA ASN A 23 -19.69 8.93 -15.87
C ASN A 23 -18.64 7.92 -15.38
N MET A 24 -17.65 8.34 -14.58
CA MET A 24 -16.60 7.46 -14.07
C MET A 24 -17.02 6.77 -12.77
N GLY A 25 -17.13 5.45 -12.80
CA GLY A 25 -17.34 4.62 -11.62
C GLY A 25 -16.04 4.25 -10.88
N VAL A 26 -16.17 3.45 -9.81
CA VAL A 26 -15.07 2.96 -8.96
C VAL A 26 -13.91 2.37 -9.77
N ALA A 27 -14.21 1.53 -10.77
CA ALA A 27 -13.20 0.88 -11.60
C ALA A 27 -12.34 1.89 -12.39
N ALA A 28 -12.94 2.96 -12.91
CA ALA A 28 -12.22 3.98 -13.66
C ALA A 28 -11.21 4.72 -12.76
N PHE A 29 -11.64 5.12 -11.56
CA PHE A 29 -10.75 5.77 -10.60
C PHE A 29 -9.67 4.83 -10.05
N LEU A 30 -9.98 3.54 -9.88
CA LEU A 30 -8.98 2.53 -9.53
C LEU A 30 -7.90 2.41 -10.63
N ILE A 31 -8.30 2.33 -11.91
CA ILE A 31 -7.34 2.29 -13.03
C ILE A 31 -6.47 3.55 -13.06
N ARG A 32 -7.07 4.74 -12.84
CA ARG A 32 -6.34 6.00 -12.76
C ARG A 32 -5.33 6.00 -11.61
N ALA A 33 -5.71 5.48 -10.44
CA ALA A 33 -4.81 5.34 -9.29
C ALA A 33 -3.63 4.40 -9.59
N ILE A 34 -3.87 3.26 -10.23
CA ILE A 34 -2.81 2.31 -10.61
C ILE A 34 -1.89 2.90 -11.69
N ALA A 35 -2.43 3.57 -12.70
CA ALA A 35 -1.64 4.23 -13.74
C ALA A 35 -0.75 5.34 -13.16
N LEU A 36 -1.29 6.15 -12.24
CA LEU A 36 -0.53 7.16 -11.51
C LEU A 36 0.58 6.51 -10.67
N ARG A 37 0.30 5.40 -9.98
CA ARG A 37 1.32 4.63 -9.26
C ARG A 37 2.48 4.22 -10.16
N GLY A 38 2.18 3.73 -11.36
CA GLY A 38 3.20 3.36 -12.35
C GLY A 38 4.16 4.52 -12.67
N ARG A 39 3.60 5.72 -12.91
CA ARG A 39 4.40 6.94 -13.15
C ARG A 39 5.28 7.30 -11.94
N ILE A 40 4.74 7.19 -10.72
CA ILE A 40 5.48 7.48 -9.49
C ILE A 40 6.64 6.49 -9.30
N ILE A 41 6.44 5.20 -9.60
CA ILE A 41 7.51 4.20 -9.54
C ILE A 41 8.60 4.50 -10.54
N THR A 42 8.24 4.83 -11.78
CA THR A 42 9.22 5.21 -12.80
C THR A 42 10.07 6.40 -12.35
N TYR A 43 9.43 7.41 -11.75
CA TYR A 43 10.14 8.54 -11.16
C TYR A 43 11.05 8.14 -9.99
N LEU A 44 10.50 7.54 -8.94
CA LEU A 44 11.23 7.32 -7.68
C LEU A 44 12.26 6.18 -7.73
N SER A 45 12.09 5.22 -8.64
CA SER A 45 12.74 3.89 -8.54
C SER A 45 13.39 3.40 -9.83
N GLN A 46 13.11 4.05 -10.96
CA GLN A 46 13.62 3.65 -12.29
C GLN A 46 14.39 4.78 -12.96
N GLY A 47 15.09 5.61 -12.16
CA GLY A 47 15.99 6.66 -12.65
C GLY A 47 15.32 7.98 -13.03
N GLY A 48 13.98 8.10 -12.96
CA GLY A 48 13.32 9.36 -13.30
C GLY A 48 13.66 10.53 -12.36
N LYS A 49 13.97 10.24 -11.09
CA LYS A 49 14.46 11.21 -10.11
C LYS A 49 15.84 11.77 -10.49
N ASP A 50 16.71 10.95 -11.09
CA ASP A 50 18.05 11.38 -11.49
C ASP A 50 18.03 12.30 -12.72
N LEU A 51 16.91 12.31 -13.45
CA LEU A 51 16.64 13.17 -14.60
C LEU A 51 15.89 14.47 -14.22
N ASP A 52 15.48 14.62 -12.96
CA ASP A 52 14.81 15.82 -12.47
C ASP A 52 15.84 16.93 -12.26
N PRO A 53 15.75 18.08 -12.97
CA PRO A 53 16.69 19.17 -12.78
C PRO A 53 16.51 19.88 -11.42
N ASN A 54 15.35 19.70 -10.79
CA ASN A 54 14.98 20.40 -9.57
C ASN A 54 15.00 19.45 -8.36
N PRO A 55 15.52 19.89 -7.20
CA PRO A 55 15.42 19.09 -5.98
C PRO A 55 13.96 18.95 -5.52
N MET A 56 13.66 17.90 -4.76
CA MET A 56 12.28 17.51 -4.41
C MET A 56 11.50 18.57 -3.61
N TRP A 57 12.16 19.54 -2.99
CA TRP A 57 11.54 20.60 -2.20
C TRP A 57 11.27 21.88 -3.00
N GLU A 58 11.64 21.92 -4.28
CA GLU A 58 11.27 23.03 -5.18
C GLU A 58 9.92 22.75 -5.84
N ASP A 59 9.13 23.80 -6.02
CA ASP A 59 7.77 23.73 -6.56
C ASP A 59 7.73 23.21 -8.01
N GLU A 60 8.77 23.51 -8.78
CA GLU A 60 8.93 23.07 -10.18
C GLU A 60 9.45 21.63 -10.31
N SER A 61 9.71 20.93 -9.21
CA SER A 61 10.17 19.54 -9.26
C SER A 61 9.11 18.59 -9.79
N HIS A 62 9.55 17.54 -10.50
CA HIS A 62 8.64 16.47 -10.89
C HIS A 62 8.08 15.74 -9.66
N TYR A 63 8.80 15.75 -8.53
CA TYR A 63 8.28 15.29 -7.24
C TYR A 63 6.99 16.01 -6.84
N VAL A 64 7.01 17.36 -6.78
CA VAL A 64 5.84 18.16 -6.41
C VAL A 64 4.70 17.94 -7.40
N LYS A 65 4.99 17.81 -8.70
CA LYS A 65 3.99 17.42 -9.70
C LYS A 65 3.33 16.07 -9.38
N HIS A 66 4.10 15.05 -9.05
CA HIS A 66 3.55 13.74 -8.67
C HIS A 66 2.76 13.77 -7.37
N LEU A 67 3.20 14.56 -6.39
CA LEU A 67 2.47 14.79 -5.14
C LEU A 67 1.11 15.46 -5.41
N ASN A 68 1.10 16.50 -6.23
CA ASN A 68 -0.14 17.18 -6.63
C ASN A 68 -1.06 16.25 -7.41
N ASP A 69 -0.54 15.43 -8.33
CA ASP A 69 -1.32 14.46 -9.09
C ASP A 69 -2.07 13.48 -8.16
N VAL A 70 -1.45 12.98 -7.09
CA VAL A 70 -2.11 12.00 -6.17
C VAL A 70 -3.17 12.67 -5.29
N VAL A 71 -2.90 13.87 -4.78
CA VAL A 71 -3.84 14.62 -3.94
C VAL A 71 -5.04 15.07 -4.78
N ASN A 72 -4.79 15.58 -5.99
CA ASN A 72 -5.83 16.02 -6.89
C ASN A 72 -6.71 14.87 -7.39
N LEU A 73 -6.15 13.68 -7.60
CA LEU A 73 -6.94 12.51 -7.98
C LEU A 73 -7.99 12.17 -6.91
N GLU A 74 -7.59 12.13 -5.63
CA GLU A 74 -8.53 11.90 -4.53
C GLU A 74 -9.55 13.04 -4.39
N ALA A 75 -9.10 14.29 -4.46
CA ALA A 75 -9.99 15.45 -4.38
C ALA A 75 -11.01 15.52 -5.54
N SER A 76 -10.66 14.95 -6.70
CA SER A 76 -11.51 14.92 -7.90
C SER A 76 -12.62 13.87 -7.88
N LEU A 77 -12.72 13.05 -6.83
CA LEU A 77 -13.77 12.04 -6.73
C LEU A 77 -15.17 12.69 -6.71
N PRO A 78 -16.12 12.20 -7.54
CA PRO A 78 -17.54 12.54 -7.43
C PRO A 78 -18.06 12.29 -6.02
N LEU A 79 -19.09 13.03 -5.60
CA LEU A 79 -19.65 12.92 -4.25
C LEU A 79 -20.07 11.49 -3.89
N SER A 80 -20.60 10.73 -4.85
CA SER A 80 -20.98 9.32 -4.68
C SER A 80 -19.79 8.39 -4.46
N LEU A 81 -18.58 8.78 -4.89
CA LEU A 81 -17.36 7.99 -4.78
C LEU A 81 -16.43 8.45 -3.65
N LYS A 82 -16.72 9.59 -3.01
CA LYS A 82 -16.00 9.99 -1.79
C LYS A 82 -16.24 8.99 -0.68
N TYR A 83 -15.21 8.71 0.10
CA TYR A 83 -15.41 7.81 1.23
C TYR A 83 -16.33 8.44 2.28
N SER A 84 -17.41 7.75 2.60
CA SER A 84 -18.24 7.99 3.79
C SER A 84 -18.90 6.67 4.20
N ALA A 85 -19.46 6.60 5.41
CA ALA A 85 -20.21 5.42 5.85
C ALA A 85 -21.44 5.19 4.96
N GLU A 86 -22.10 6.28 4.56
CA GLU A 86 -23.29 6.26 3.70
C GLU A 86 -22.95 5.69 2.31
N ASN A 87 -21.88 6.19 1.68
CA ASN A 87 -21.45 5.69 0.37
C ASN A 87 -20.96 4.24 0.44
N LEU A 88 -20.34 3.83 1.55
CA LEU A 88 -19.97 2.43 1.75
C LEU A 88 -21.22 1.53 1.83
N GLU A 89 -22.27 1.95 2.53
CA GLU A 89 -23.53 1.19 2.57
C GLU A 89 -24.20 1.09 1.20
N VAL A 90 -24.18 2.17 0.39
CA VAL A 90 -24.65 2.11 -1.00
C VAL A 90 -23.86 1.06 -1.81
N HIS A 91 -22.53 1.09 -1.72
CA HIS A 91 -21.73 0.07 -2.42
C HIS A 91 -21.89 -1.35 -1.86
N LYS A 92 -22.35 -1.51 -0.60
CA LYS A 92 -22.71 -2.82 -0.05
C LYS A 92 -24.00 -3.35 -0.68
N THR A 93 -25.02 -2.51 -0.86
CA THR A 93 -26.26 -2.93 -1.53
C THR A 93 -26.04 -3.27 -3.00
N GLU A 94 -25.09 -2.60 -3.64
CA GLU A 94 -24.67 -2.85 -5.03
C GLU A 94 -23.64 -3.99 -5.20
N ASN A 95 -23.19 -4.61 -4.10
CA ASN A 95 -22.16 -5.65 -4.09
C ASN A 95 -20.80 -5.20 -4.69
N THR A 96 -20.46 -3.92 -4.54
CA THR A 96 -19.22 -3.29 -5.01
C THR A 96 -18.34 -2.75 -3.89
N ALA A 97 -18.73 -2.93 -2.62
CA ALA A 97 -18.03 -2.41 -1.43
C ALA A 97 -16.54 -2.76 -1.37
N SER A 98 -16.16 -4.01 -1.66
CA SER A 98 -14.73 -4.40 -1.68
C SER A 98 -13.93 -3.65 -2.75
N GLN A 99 -14.53 -3.36 -3.91
CA GLN A 99 -13.87 -2.58 -4.97
C GLN A 99 -13.75 -1.11 -4.57
N PHE A 100 -14.79 -0.56 -3.95
CA PHE A 100 -14.82 0.80 -3.42
C PHE A 100 -13.72 1.01 -2.37
N LEU A 101 -13.65 0.10 -1.38
CA LEU A 101 -12.61 0.11 -0.35
C LEU A 101 -11.22 -0.06 -0.97
N PHE A 102 -11.07 -0.96 -1.95
CA PHE A 102 -9.79 -1.17 -2.63
C PHE A 102 -9.30 0.07 -3.38
N MET A 103 -10.20 0.80 -4.06
CA MET A 103 -9.89 2.07 -4.71
C MET A 103 -9.34 3.08 -3.70
N HIS A 104 -10.02 3.28 -2.58
CA HIS A 104 -9.57 4.19 -1.53
C HIS A 104 -8.23 3.78 -0.90
N ILE A 105 -8.01 2.48 -0.69
CA ILE A 105 -6.72 1.95 -0.23
C ILE A 105 -5.60 2.27 -1.23
N CYS A 106 -5.86 2.13 -2.54
CA CYS A 106 -4.88 2.46 -3.59
C CYS A 106 -4.57 3.96 -3.65
N LEU A 107 -5.58 4.83 -3.53
CA LEU A 107 -5.41 6.28 -3.51
C LEU A 107 -4.51 6.70 -2.34
N GLN A 108 -4.82 6.21 -1.14
CA GLN A 108 -4.04 6.51 0.07
C GLN A 108 -2.62 5.93 0.01
N HIS A 109 -2.45 4.74 -0.57
CA HIS A 109 -1.11 4.20 -0.79
C HIS A 109 -0.26 5.09 -1.70
N ASN A 110 -0.84 5.65 -2.77
CA ASN A 110 -0.08 6.55 -3.65
C ASN A 110 0.40 7.80 -2.91
N ILE A 111 -0.45 8.39 -2.07
CA ILE A 111 -0.10 9.51 -1.20
C ILE A 111 1.02 9.11 -0.23
N LEU A 112 0.88 7.96 0.44
CA LEU A 112 1.90 7.42 1.34
C LEU A 112 3.25 7.25 0.61
N PHE A 113 3.23 6.62 -0.56
CA PHE A 113 4.44 6.25 -1.30
C PHE A 113 5.24 7.47 -1.75
N VAL A 114 4.58 8.48 -2.33
CA VAL A 114 5.25 9.72 -2.75
C VAL A 114 5.70 10.54 -1.54
N SER A 115 4.88 10.67 -0.50
CA SER A 115 5.24 11.46 0.70
C SER A 115 6.43 10.87 1.43
N ARG A 116 6.47 9.54 1.54
CA ARG A 116 7.57 8.83 2.21
C ARG A 116 8.90 9.01 1.48
N ALA A 117 8.90 9.20 0.16
CA ALA A 117 10.14 9.39 -0.59
C ALA A 117 10.90 10.67 -0.17
N ALA A 118 10.18 11.73 0.20
CA ALA A 118 10.77 12.97 0.72
C ALA A 118 11.53 12.75 2.05
N MET A 119 11.18 11.71 2.82
CA MET A 119 11.88 11.39 4.07
C MET A 119 13.37 11.05 3.85
N SER A 120 13.73 10.57 2.65
CA SER A 120 15.12 10.30 2.27
C SER A 120 15.96 11.57 2.08
N ALA A 121 15.31 12.73 1.85
CA ALA A 121 16.00 14.00 1.64
C ALA A 121 16.37 14.73 2.93
N ARG A 122 15.93 14.29 4.11
CA ARG A 122 16.13 15.01 5.39
C ARG A 122 17.58 15.46 5.66
N LYS A 123 18.57 14.72 5.14
CA LYS A 123 20.01 15.01 5.33
C LYS A 123 20.65 15.79 4.16
N GLN A 124 19.88 16.16 3.14
CA GLN A 124 20.37 16.90 1.98
C GLN A 124 20.49 18.39 2.29
N HIS A 125 21.49 19.02 1.71
CA HIS A 125 21.71 20.46 1.88
C HIS A 125 20.62 21.26 1.16
N GLY A 126 20.08 22.29 1.80
CA GLY A 126 19.05 23.18 1.23
C GLY A 126 17.60 22.77 1.50
N VAL A 127 17.35 21.63 2.17
CA VAL A 127 15.98 21.22 2.54
C VAL A 127 15.43 22.11 3.65
N HIS A 128 14.23 22.65 3.44
CA HIS A 128 13.48 23.39 4.47
C HIS A 128 12.83 22.43 5.47
N ASP A 129 12.86 22.76 6.77
CA ASP A 129 12.24 21.94 7.83
C ASP A 129 10.74 21.72 7.60
N ASP A 130 10.05 22.72 7.06
CA ASP A 130 8.61 22.66 6.75
C ASP A 130 8.29 21.59 5.70
N PHE A 131 9.14 21.43 4.68
CA PHE A 131 8.98 20.39 3.66
C PHE A 131 8.99 18.99 4.30
N PHE A 132 9.94 18.75 5.20
CA PHE A 132 10.04 17.48 5.90
C PHE A 132 8.86 17.25 6.87
N SER A 133 8.50 18.26 7.64
CA SER A 133 7.38 18.20 8.59
C SER A 133 6.07 17.84 7.88
N GLU A 134 5.79 18.50 6.77
CA GLU A 134 4.58 18.28 5.98
C GLU A 134 4.60 16.91 5.26
N ALA A 135 5.74 16.50 4.71
CA ALA A 135 5.88 15.15 4.15
C ALA A 135 5.72 14.05 5.20
N SER A 136 6.24 14.26 6.41
CA SER A 136 6.10 13.34 7.53
C SER A 136 4.64 13.22 7.95
N LYS A 137 3.96 14.35 8.18
CA LYS A 137 2.53 14.40 8.52
C LYS A 137 1.69 13.65 7.48
N ARG A 138 1.85 13.97 6.20
CA ARG A 138 1.12 13.31 5.10
C ARG A 138 1.38 11.80 5.02
N THR A 139 2.62 11.38 5.28
CA THR A 139 2.97 9.95 5.32
C THR A 139 2.22 9.22 6.43
N PHE A 140 2.13 9.82 7.62
CA PHE A 140 1.40 9.24 8.75
C PHE A 140 -0.11 9.26 8.55
N ASP A 141 -0.67 10.37 8.06
CA ASP A 141 -2.10 10.49 7.78
C ASP A 141 -2.56 9.44 6.76
N ALA A 142 -1.81 9.27 5.67
CA ALA A 142 -2.11 8.24 4.67
C ALA A 142 -1.98 6.81 5.23
N ALA A 143 -0.98 6.56 6.09
CA ALA A 143 -0.81 5.25 6.74
C ALA A 143 -1.95 4.94 7.72
N ASN A 144 -2.41 5.93 8.49
CA ASN A 144 -3.57 5.81 9.36
C ASN A 144 -4.82 5.50 8.54
N ARG A 145 -5.02 6.23 7.45
CA ARG A 145 -6.19 6.06 6.57
C ARG A 145 -6.25 4.67 5.94
N ILE A 146 -5.12 4.13 5.49
CA ILE A 146 -5.05 2.73 5.02
C ILE A 146 -5.49 1.77 6.12
N SER A 147 -4.95 1.90 7.33
CA SER A 147 -5.31 1.02 8.45
C SER A 147 -6.78 1.13 8.85
N GLU A 148 -7.37 2.32 8.80
CA GLU A 148 -8.80 2.52 9.01
C GLU A 148 -9.65 1.81 7.96
N LEU A 149 -9.31 1.96 6.67
CA LEU A 149 -10.02 1.30 5.57
C LEU A 149 -9.93 -0.22 5.67
N LEU A 150 -8.77 -0.76 6.06
CA LEU A 150 -8.59 -2.20 6.27
C LEU A 150 -9.41 -2.72 7.45
N ARG A 151 -9.49 -1.94 8.54
CA ARG A 151 -10.35 -2.25 9.69
C ARG A 151 -11.82 -2.24 9.30
N GLU A 152 -12.26 -1.23 8.56
CA GLU A 152 -13.63 -1.11 8.06
C GLU A 152 -13.98 -2.29 7.14
N ALA A 153 -13.08 -2.63 6.20
CA ALA A 153 -13.27 -3.78 5.32
C ALA A 153 -13.53 -5.08 6.10
N GLU A 154 -12.84 -5.29 7.22
CA GLU A 154 -13.07 -6.45 8.08
C GLU A 154 -14.38 -6.35 8.86
N GLN A 155 -14.67 -5.21 9.49
CA GLN A 155 -15.86 -4.98 10.32
C GLN A 155 -17.15 -5.07 9.49
N SER A 156 -17.14 -4.51 8.30
CA SER A 156 -18.26 -4.52 7.35
C SER A 156 -18.36 -5.82 6.54
N ARG A 157 -17.49 -6.81 6.78
CA ARG A 157 -17.42 -8.09 6.05
C ARG A 157 -17.18 -7.94 4.53
N CYS A 158 -16.52 -6.85 4.14
CA CYS A 158 -16.16 -6.51 2.76
C CYS A 158 -14.66 -6.66 2.52
N PHE A 159 -14.08 -7.78 2.98
CA PHE A 159 -12.63 -8.01 2.94
C PHE A 159 -12.05 -7.85 1.52
N VAL A 160 -10.90 -7.18 1.40
CA VAL A 160 -10.26 -6.90 0.11
C VAL A 160 -9.11 -7.88 -0.12
N SER A 161 -9.40 -9.00 -0.80
CA SER A 161 -8.41 -10.07 -1.04
C SER A 161 -7.38 -9.75 -2.13
N ALA A 162 -7.42 -8.57 -2.74
CA ALA A 162 -6.45 -8.16 -3.74
C ALA A 162 -5.02 -8.12 -3.12
N PRO A 163 -4.00 -8.76 -3.73
CA PRO A 163 -2.63 -8.76 -3.22
C PRO A 163 -2.11 -7.36 -2.90
N PHE A 164 -2.42 -6.40 -3.77
CA PHE A 164 -1.92 -5.05 -3.60
C PHE A 164 -2.49 -4.38 -2.32
N ALA A 165 -3.69 -4.72 -1.87
CA ALA A 165 -4.23 -4.26 -0.58
C ALA A 165 -3.41 -4.81 0.60
N GLY A 166 -2.98 -6.07 0.54
CA GLY A 166 -2.06 -6.64 1.52
C GLY A 166 -0.70 -5.93 1.52
N TYR A 167 -0.19 -5.55 0.35
CA TYR A 167 1.02 -4.72 0.27
C TYR A 167 0.82 -3.32 0.87
N CYS A 168 -0.36 -2.71 0.71
CA CYS A 168 -0.69 -1.44 1.36
C CYS A 168 -0.73 -1.60 2.89
N ALA A 169 -1.25 -2.72 3.40
CA ALA A 169 -1.20 -3.05 4.83
C ALA A 169 0.25 -3.19 5.32
N PHE A 170 1.11 -3.91 4.58
CA PHE A 170 2.53 -3.99 4.88
C PHE A 170 3.18 -2.59 4.93
N SER A 171 2.97 -1.80 3.87
CA SER A 171 3.57 -0.47 3.70
C SER A 171 3.20 0.49 4.84
N SER A 172 1.90 0.59 5.16
CA SER A 172 1.42 1.39 6.30
C SER A 172 1.94 0.87 7.64
N THR A 173 2.09 -0.45 7.81
CA THR A 173 2.69 -1.01 9.04
C THR A 173 4.12 -0.54 9.25
N THR A 174 4.92 -0.44 8.19
CA THR A 174 6.30 0.08 8.31
C THR A 174 6.34 1.54 8.79
N VAL A 175 5.34 2.34 8.42
CA VAL A 175 5.17 3.72 8.93
C VAL A 175 4.77 3.70 10.40
N HIS A 176 3.83 2.84 10.79
CA HIS A 176 3.41 2.72 12.20
C HIS A 176 4.53 2.26 13.11
N ILE A 177 5.41 1.36 12.66
CA ILE A 177 6.63 1.01 13.41
C ILE A 177 7.46 2.27 13.70
N LEU A 178 7.65 3.17 12.72
CA LEU A 178 8.35 4.44 12.93
C LEU A 178 7.63 5.34 13.93
N GLY A 179 6.29 5.38 13.88
CA GLY A 179 5.47 6.14 14.83
C GLY A 179 5.64 5.67 16.28
N ILE A 180 5.64 4.35 16.50
CA ILE A 180 5.82 3.74 17.83
C ILE A 180 7.18 4.09 18.43
N ILE A 181 8.21 4.12 17.59
CA ILE A 181 9.58 4.39 18.03
C ILE A 181 9.94 5.88 18.05
N SER A 182 9.05 6.73 17.52
CA SER A 182 9.24 8.18 17.51
C SER A 182 9.26 8.76 18.93
N ARG A 183 9.84 9.96 19.08
CA ARG A 183 9.82 10.70 20.34
C ARG A 183 8.49 11.41 20.60
N ASN A 184 7.50 11.27 19.71
CA ASN A 184 6.21 11.91 19.85
C ASN A 184 5.21 10.98 20.56
N PRO A 185 4.92 11.20 21.86
CA PRO A 185 4.08 10.29 22.63
C PRO A 185 2.63 10.24 22.15
N SER A 186 2.13 11.28 21.46
CA SER A 186 0.75 11.32 20.97
C SER A 186 0.51 10.36 19.79
N MET A 187 1.55 10.02 19.05
CA MET A 187 1.45 9.15 17.87
C MET A 187 1.41 7.67 18.23
N LYS A 188 2.03 7.30 19.35
CA LYS A 188 2.28 5.91 19.72
C LYS A 188 0.99 5.07 19.86
N PRO A 189 -0.07 5.51 20.56
CA PRO A 189 -1.28 4.69 20.74
C PRO A 189 -1.96 4.36 19.40
N THR A 190 -2.12 5.35 18.53
CA THR A 190 -2.71 5.16 17.20
C THR A 190 -1.86 4.23 16.34
N ALA A 191 -0.54 4.39 16.37
CA ALA A 191 0.38 3.53 15.63
C ALA A 191 0.35 2.07 16.12
N GLU A 192 0.26 1.82 17.43
CA GLU A 192 0.13 0.46 18.00
C GLU A 192 -1.20 -0.21 17.60
N ALA A 193 -2.30 0.54 17.67
CA ALA A 193 -3.62 0.05 17.26
C ALA A 193 -3.65 -0.30 15.77
N ASN A 194 -3.14 0.60 14.92
CA ASN A 194 -3.11 0.40 13.47
C ASN A 194 -2.13 -0.70 13.04
N LEU A 195 -0.97 -0.83 13.69
CA LEU A 195 -0.05 -1.94 13.51
C LEU A 195 -0.74 -3.28 13.80
N THR A 196 -1.50 -3.36 14.90
CA THR A 196 -2.26 -4.56 15.26
C THR A 196 -3.30 -4.91 14.20
N THR A 197 -4.06 -3.94 13.72
CA THR A 197 -5.02 -4.12 12.61
C THR A 197 -4.33 -4.67 11.37
N ASN A 198 -3.24 -4.04 10.95
CA ASN A 198 -2.57 -4.42 9.71
C ASN A 198 -1.92 -5.80 9.79
N VAL A 199 -1.33 -6.17 10.92
CA VAL A 199 -0.74 -7.51 11.11
C VAL A 199 -1.84 -8.59 11.06
N LYS A 200 -3.01 -8.35 11.67
CA LYS A 200 -4.17 -9.25 11.54
C LYS A 200 -4.64 -9.36 10.09
N TYR A 201 -4.68 -8.24 9.36
CA TYR A 201 -5.03 -8.22 7.95
C TYR A 201 -4.05 -9.06 7.10
N LEU A 202 -2.74 -8.85 7.29
CA LEU A 202 -1.69 -9.61 6.62
C LEU A 202 -1.78 -11.09 6.92
N ASP A 203 -2.06 -11.48 8.17
CA ASP A 203 -2.23 -12.87 8.56
C ASP A 203 -3.42 -13.53 7.85
N LYS A 204 -4.55 -12.82 7.74
CA LYS A 204 -5.70 -13.28 6.96
C LYS A 204 -5.39 -13.38 5.47
N MET A 205 -4.61 -12.45 4.93
CA MET A 205 -4.17 -12.46 3.53
C MET A 205 -3.33 -13.69 3.16
N LYS A 206 -2.63 -14.34 4.11
CA LYS A 206 -1.86 -15.58 3.88
C LYS A 206 -2.71 -16.70 3.31
N LYS A 207 -3.99 -16.77 3.68
CA LYS A 207 -4.94 -17.77 3.19
C LYS A 207 -5.22 -17.64 1.68
N TYR A 208 -4.99 -16.46 1.13
CA TYR A 208 -5.22 -16.15 -0.27
C TYR A 208 -3.90 -16.09 -1.06
N TRP A 209 -2.82 -15.61 -0.42
CA TRP A 209 -1.52 -15.45 -1.06
C TRP A 209 -0.36 -15.78 -0.10
N GLY A 210 0.41 -16.82 -0.41
CA GLY A 210 1.53 -17.29 0.42
C GLY A 210 2.61 -16.23 0.69
N MET A 211 2.80 -15.26 -0.21
CA MET A 211 3.79 -14.18 -0.05
C MET A 211 3.62 -13.37 1.25
N PHE A 212 2.39 -13.30 1.79
CA PHE A 212 2.12 -12.53 3.02
C PHE A 212 2.67 -13.21 4.28
N HIS A 213 3.03 -14.49 4.21
CA HIS A 213 3.83 -15.13 5.25
C HIS A 213 5.13 -14.35 5.45
N TRP A 214 5.90 -14.18 4.37
CA TRP A 214 7.18 -13.49 4.39
C TRP A 214 7.04 -12.00 4.73
N MET A 215 6.00 -11.33 4.24
CA MET A 215 5.72 -9.93 4.61
C MET A 215 5.44 -9.77 6.11
N ALA A 216 4.63 -10.66 6.68
CA ALA A 216 4.33 -10.63 8.12
C ALA A 216 5.59 -10.91 8.95
N GLU A 217 6.42 -11.88 8.57
CA GLU A 217 7.69 -12.15 9.25
C GLU A 217 8.66 -10.96 9.18
N ASN A 218 8.72 -10.29 8.02
CA ASN A 218 9.53 -9.08 7.87
C ASN A 218 9.06 -7.95 8.78
N VAL A 219 7.74 -7.71 8.88
CA VAL A 219 7.16 -6.72 9.80
C VAL A 219 7.54 -7.04 11.25
N ARG A 220 7.41 -8.30 11.68
CA ARG A 220 7.78 -8.71 13.05
C ARG A 220 9.26 -8.48 13.32
N THR A 221 10.12 -8.82 12.36
CA THR A 221 11.56 -8.59 12.46
C THR A 221 11.88 -7.10 12.55
N GLN A 222 11.27 -6.26 11.72
CA GLN A 222 11.46 -4.82 11.74
C GLN A 222 11.01 -4.22 13.07
N TYR A 223 9.85 -4.62 13.58
CA TYR A 223 9.33 -4.17 14.86
C TYR A 223 10.25 -4.53 16.03
N ARG A 224 10.69 -5.80 16.11
CA ARG A 224 11.65 -6.25 17.14
C ARG A 224 12.95 -5.47 17.08
N ASN A 225 13.50 -5.30 15.88
CA ASN A 225 14.74 -4.56 15.69
C ASN A 225 14.56 -3.08 16.06
N ALA A 226 13.38 -2.50 15.83
CA ALA A 226 13.08 -1.11 16.18
C ALA A 226 13.02 -0.92 17.71
N LEU A 227 12.34 -1.81 18.42
CA LEU A 227 12.30 -1.80 19.90
C LEU A 227 13.69 -1.96 20.52
N ASN A 228 14.51 -2.85 19.97
CA ASN A 228 15.89 -3.05 20.44
C ASN A 228 16.74 -1.78 20.25
N ALA A 229 16.61 -1.11 19.09
CA ALA A 229 17.32 0.13 18.81
C ALA A 229 16.90 1.27 19.75
N MET A 230 15.60 1.41 20.05
CA MET A 230 15.13 2.36 21.06
C MET A 230 15.74 2.13 22.43
N ARG A 231 15.80 0.87 22.88
CA ARG A 231 16.39 0.49 24.18
C ARG A 231 17.89 0.78 24.22
N ALA A 232 18.58 0.62 23.10
CA ALA A 232 20.01 0.91 22.96
C ALA A 232 20.32 2.42 22.78
N GLY A 233 19.31 3.29 22.74
CA GLY A 233 19.50 4.73 22.52
C GLY A 233 20.00 5.09 21.12
N ALA A 234 19.89 4.19 20.15
CA ALA A 234 20.33 4.43 18.77
C ALA A 234 19.49 5.56 18.13
N ASN A 235 20.08 6.29 17.18
CA ASN A 235 19.35 7.37 16.50
C ASN A 235 18.22 6.82 15.62
N VAL A 236 17.01 6.80 16.20
CA VAL A 236 15.80 6.31 15.56
C VAL A 236 15.45 7.08 14.28
N GLU A 237 15.79 8.36 14.24
CA GLU A 237 15.53 9.22 13.08
C GLU A 237 16.36 8.80 11.86
N GLU A 238 17.59 8.33 12.09
CA GLU A 238 18.47 7.84 11.03
C GLU A 238 17.90 6.57 10.38
N ARG A 239 17.14 5.77 11.12
CA ARG A 239 16.44 4.60 10.60
C ARG A 239 15.20 4.95 9.80
N ALA A 240 14.51 6.04 10.15
CA ALA A 240 13.40 6.57 9.35
C ALA A 240 13.87 7.07 7.97
N THR A 241 15.17 7.42 7.84
CA THR A 241 15.79 7.84 6.58
C THR A 241 16.37 6.69 5.74
N GLN A 242 16.34 5.44 6.23
CA GLN A 242 16.94 4.31 5.50
C GLN A 242 16.12 3.92 4.25
N PRO A 243 16.77 3.75 3.09
CA PRO A 243 16.11 3.53 1.80
C PRO A 243 15.59 2.10 1.59
N SER A 244 15.74 1.19 2.56
CA SER A 244 15.37 -0.23 2.41
C SER A 244 13.85 -0.44 2.55
N PHE A 245 13.07 0.15 1.65
CA PHE A 245 11.67 -0.17 1.49
C PHE A 245 11.51 -1.20 0.37
N LEU A 246 11.07 -2.41 0.72
CA LEU A 246 10.78 -3.44 -0.28
C LEU A 246 9.59 -3.00 -1.13
N GLN A 247 9.81 -2.85 -2.42
CA GLN A 247 8.75 -2.56 -3.37
C GLN A 247 7.86 -3.77 -3.57
N TYR A 248 6.66 -3.52 -4.07
CA TYR A 248 5.69 -4.59 -4.33
C TYR A 248 6.27 -5.71 -5.22
N GLY A 249 7.02 -5.34 -6.27
CA GLY A 249 7.68 -6.30 -7.16
C GLY A 249 8.83 -7.09 -6.50
N ASP A 250 9.55 -6.48 -5.56
CA ASP A 250 10.71 -7.11 -4.89
C ASP A 250 10.32 -8.38 -4.13
N TRP A 251 9.09 -8.44 -3.62
CA TRP A 251 8.57 -9.61 -2.93
C TRP A 251 8.44 -10.83 -3.85
N PHE A 252 8.02 -10.62 -5.09
CA PHE A 252 7.93 -11.71 -6.07
C PHE A 252 9.31 -12.12 -6.58
N ASN A 253 10.24 -11.17 -6.71
CA ASN A 253 11.63 -11.48 -7.07
C ASN A 253 12.36 -12.26 -5.96
N ARG A 254 12.08 -11.94 -4.69
CA ARG A 254 12.71 -12.58 -3.53
C ARG A 254 12.14 -13.97 -3.24
N TYR A 255 10.86 -14.18 -3.53
CA TYR A 255 10.15 -15.45 -3.29
C TYR A 255 9.46 -15.93 -4.57
N PRO A 256 10.21 -16.24 -5.64
CA PRO A 256 9.65 -16.54 -6.96
C PRO A 256 8.80 -17.81 -7.00
N HIS A 257 9.03 -18.74 -6.07
CA HIS A 257 8.31 -20.01 -5.96
C HIS A 257 7.26 -20.02 -4.84
N GLY A 258 7.01 -18.89 -4.16
CA GLY A 258 6.04 -18.80 -3.08
C GLY A 258 6.45 -19.56 -1.81
N LEU A 259 5.47 -20.17 -1.14
CA LEU A 259 5.68 -21.09 -0.02
C LEU A 259 5.63 -22.52 -0.54
N SER A 260 6.47 -23.41 -0.02
CA SER A 260 6.24 -24.84 -0.18
C SER A 260 5.02 -25.27 0.64
N ASP A 261 4.33 -26.36 0.25
CA ASP A 261 3.15 -26.86 1.00
C ASP A 261 3.46 -27.13 2.49
N ALA A 262 4.72 -27.46 2.80
CA ALA A 262 5.21 -27.68 4.16
C ALA A 262 5.34 -26.38 4.99
N GLU A 263 5.47 -25.22 4.35
CA GLU A 263 5.59 -23.91 5.01
C GLU A 263 4.26 -23.13 5.03
N SER A 264 3.29 -23.55 4.20
CA SER A 264 1.94 -22.99 4.10
C SER A 264 1.00 -23.46 5.23
N MET A 265 1.23 -24.68 5.74
CA MET A 265 0.39 -25.30 6.76
C MET A 265 0.80 -24.88 8.17
N ASP A 266 -0.18 -24.48 8.98
CA ASP A 266 -0.01 -24.30 10.42
C ASP A 266 0.50 -25.63 11.03
N PRO A 267 1.62 -25.67 11.78
CA PRO A 267 2.11 -26.90 12.40
C PRO A 267 1.06 -27.59 13.29
N ALA A 268 -0.01 -26.90 13.70
CA ALA A 268 -1.16 -27.50 14.38
C ALA A 268 -2.01 -28.44 13.50
N THR A 269 -1.95 -28.33 12.17
CA THR A 269 -2.72 -29.16 11.23
C THR A 269 -2.07 -30.51 10.94
N HIS A 270 -0.77 -30.69 11.24
CA HIS A 270 -0.06 -31.97 11.06
C HIS A 270 -0.53 -33.10 11.99
N LYS A 271 -1.36 -32.84 13.02
CA LYS A 271 -1.77 -33.90 13.97
C LYS A 271 -2.93 -34.79 13.49
N ARG A 272 -3.46 -34.61 12.28
CA ARG A 272 -4.60 -35.42 11.79
C ARG A 272 -4.45 -35.89 10.34
N LYS A 273 -3.31 -36.45 9.98
CA LYS A 273 -3.29 -37.46 8.92
C LYS A 273 -2.00 -38.25 8.98
N GLU A 274 -2.04 -39.40 9.65
CA GLU A 274 -1.35 -40.62 9.22
C GLU A 274 -1.61 -41.75 10.22
N SER A 275 -2.48 -42.68 9.80
CA SER A 275 -2.34 -44.11 10.09
C SER A 275 -3.17 -44.85 9.05
N GLY A 276 -2.51 -45.53 8.11
CA GLY A 276 -3.19 -46.43 7.18
C GLY A 276 -2.52 -46.62 5.83
N ALA A 277 -1.54 -47.55 5.82
CA ALA A 277 -1.17 -48.43 4.70
C ALA A 277 -0.52 -47.83 3.45
N ASP A 278 0.82 -47.84 3.48
CA ASP A 278 1.70 -48.64 2.61
C ASP A 278 1.15 -49.13 1.26
N GLY A 279 1.90 -48.79 0.21
CA GLY A 279 1.61 -49.09 -1.19
C GLY A 279 2.74 -48.62 -2.09
N VAL A 280 3.94 -49.12 -1.79
CA VAL A 280 5.14 -49.14 -2.65
C VAL A 280 4.76 -49.42 -4.11
N LEU A 281 5.32 -48.67 -5.06
CA LEU A 281 6.12 -49.24 -6.16
C LEU A 281 6.94 -48.14 -6.87
N GLU A 282 8.22 -48.46 -6.99
CA GLU A 282 9.33 -47.65 -7.51
C GLU A 282 9.22 -47.31 -9.00
N ALA A 283 9.79 -46.15 -9.33
CA ALA A 283 10.75 -45.87 -10.42
C ALA A 283 11.02 -47.02 -11.45
N LYS A 284 11.18 -46.82 -12.77
CA LYS A 284 11.94 -45.76 -13.49
C LYS A 284 11.81 -46.00 -15.04
N PRO A 285 12.64 -45.43 -15.96
CA PRO A 285 12.21 -44.77 -17.19
C PRO A 285 12.55 -45.53 -18.51
N GLU A 286 12.20 -44.94 -19.67
CA GLU A 286 13.06 -44.74 -20.88
C GLU A 286 12.30 -44.77 -22.24
N LEU A 287 12.50 -43.68 -22.99
CA LEU A 287 12.83 -43.52 -24.43
C LEU A 287 11.93 -43.99 -25.59
N HIS A 288 11.81 -43.01 -26.51
CA HIS A 288 11.73 -43.03 -27.98
C HIS A 288 10.42 -43.31 -28.73
N SER A 289 9.98 -42.28 -29.47
CA SER A 289 10.38 -42.12 -30.89
C SER A 289 10.67 -40.66 -31.19
#